data_AF-A0A4U7D5I8-F1
#
_entry.id   AF-A0A4U7D5I8-F1
#
_cell.length_a   1.000
_cell.length_b   1.000
_cell.length_c   1.000
_cell.angle_alpha   90.00
_cell.angle_beta   90.00
_cell.angle_gamma   90.00
#
_symmetry.space_group_name_H-M   'P 1'
#
loop_
_entity.id
_entity.type
_entity.pdbx_description
1 polymer ?
#
loop_
_entity_poly.entity_id
_entity_poly.type
_entity_poly.pdbx_seq_one_letter_code
_entity_poly.pdbx_strand_id
1 'polypeptide(L)'
;MREETRLGSQHTILATHQAAAALSGIDDIEALEEDYATSRPEFTADTVKYDTRTMTLFDDGTVSLSTVGDRIRCELVLPDDENGYQYQYLDSEAWEITESTLSRRDGGYYIHLGFRKPKPKNRA
;
A
#
# COMPACT_ATOMS: atom_id res chain seq x y z
N MET A 1 -6.96 15.74 -11.68
CA MET A 1 -5.96 14.73 -11.26
C MET A 1 -5.23 14.05 -12.42
N ARG A 2 -5.86 13.20 -13.25
CA ARG A 2 -5.14 12.52 -14.36
C ARG A 2 -4.58 13.50 -15.40
N GLU A 3 -5.29 14.59 -15.67
CA GLU A 3 -4.88 15.63 -16.63
C GLU A 3 -3.87 16.63 -16.05
N GLU A 4 -3.67 16.60 -14.73
CA GLU A 4 -2.84 17.54 -13.96
C GLU A 4 -1.57 16.87 -13.41
N THR A 5 -1.42 15.55 -13.61
CA THR A 5 -0.28 14.78 -13.11
C THR A 5 0.25 13.84 -14.20
N ARG A 6 1.52 13.45 -14.11
CA ARG A 6 2.11 12.39 -14.96
C ARG A 6 1.81 10.99 -14.45
N LEU A 7 0.91 10.84 -13.47
CA LEU A 7 0.63 9.56 -12.85
C LEU A 7 -0.17 8.67 -13.80
N GLY A 8 0.17 7.37 -13.82
CA GLY A 8 -0.68 6.36 -14.44
C GLY A 8 -2.09 6.34 -13.81
N SER A 9 -3.08 5.85 -14.56
CA SER A 9 -4.48 5.78 -14.10
C SER A 9 -4.62 5.07 -12.75
N GLN A 10 -3.90 3.96 -12.56
CA GLN A 10 -3.98 3.20 -11.31
C GLN A 10 -3.44 3.97 -10.09
N HIS A 11 -2.29 4.65 -10.22
CA HIS A 11 -1.76 5.48 -9.13
C HIS A 11 -2.69 6.63 -8.77
N THR A 12 -3.36 7.24 -9.77
CA THR A 12 -4.37 8.28 -9.51
C THR A 12 -5.55 7.75 -8.71
N ILE A 13 -6.06 6.56 -9.08
CA ILE A 13 -7.18 5.92 -8.39
C ILE A 13 -6.80 5.60 -6.94
N LEU A 14 -5.64 4.99 -6.72
CA LEU A 14 -5.17 4.63 -5.37
C LEU A 14 -4.97 5.87 -4.48
N ALA A 15 -4.46 6.97 -5.03
CA ALA A 15 -4.35 8.23 -4.30
C ALA A 15 -5.74 8.76 -3.87
N THR A 16 -6.73 8.71 -4.76
CA THR A 16 -8.11 9.09 -4.42
C THR A 16 -8.70 8.18 -3.33
N HIS A 17 -8.48 6.86 -3.42
CA HIS A 17 -8.94 5.92 -2.39
C HIS A 17 -8.31 6.22 -1.03
N GLN A 18 -7.00 6.49 -1.00
CA GLN A 18 -6.29 6.86 0.23
C GLN A 18 -6.85 8.15 0.84
N ALA A 19 -7.12 9.17 0.02
CA ALA A 19 -7.72 10.41 0.49
C ALA A 19 -9.13 10.19 1.05
N ALA A 20 -9.98 9.43 0.35
CA ALA A 20 -11.33 9.11 0.81
C ALA A 20 -11.33 8.31 2.12
N ALA A 21 -10.45 7.32 2.25
CA ALA A 21 -10.29 6.53 3.47
C ALA A 21 -9.81 7.38 4.66
N ALA A 22 -9.01 8.41 4.43
CA ALA A 22 -8.60 9.33 5.50
C ALA A 22 -9.73 10.27 5.94
N LEU A 23 -10.68 10.57 5.05
CA LEU A 23 -11.84 11.41 5.34
C LEU A 23 -12.99 10.64 5.99
N SER A 24 -13.10 9.32 5.82
CA SER A 24 -14.26 8.55 6.31
C SER A 24 -14.49 8.68 7.81
N GLY A 25 -13.41 8.80 8.60
CA GLY A 25 -13.53 9.00 10.05
C GLY A 25 -14.11 10.37 10.43
N ILE A 26 -14.00 11.38 9.56
CA ILE A 26 -14.65 12.69 9.76
C ILE A 26 -16.15 12.56 9.54
N ASP A 27 -16.56 11.88 8.46
CA ASP A 27 -17.98 11.66 8.16
C ASP A 27 -18.69 10.95 9.34
N ASP A 28 -18.02 9.98 9.97
CA ASP A 28 -18.53 9.29 11.15
C ASP A 28 -18.69 10.22 12.38
N ILE A 29 -17.78 11.18 12.57
CA ILE A 29 -17.84 12.15 13.68
C ILE A 29 -18.90 13.21 13.41
N GLU A 30 -19.00 13.73 12.19
CA GLU A 30 -20.03 14.71 11.79
C GLU A 30 -21.45 14.11 11.85
N ALA A 31 -21.60 12.79 11.77
CA ALA A 31 -22.86 12.09 11.95
C ALA A 31 -23.32 11.97 13.42
N LEU A 32 -22.47 12.28 14.39
CA LEU A 32 -22.84 12.29 15.81
C LEU A 32 -23.68 13.54 16.13
N GLU A 33 -24.63 13.42 17.06
CA GLU A 33 -25.45 14.55 17.54
C GLU A 33 -24.68 15.51 18.49
N GLU A 34 -23.36 15.35 18.60
CA GLU A 34 -22.46 16.13 19.46
C GLU A 34 -21.53 17.02 18.62
N ASP A 35 -21.33 18.28 19.04
CA ASP A 35 -20.50 19.26 18.32
C ASP A 35 -19.00 19.04 18.60
N TYR A 36 -18.41 18.06 17.92
CA TYR A 36 -16.97 17.81 17.96
C TYR A 36 -16.23 18.70 16.95
N ALA A 37 -15.30 19.52 17.45
CA ALA A 37 -14.36 20.25 16.61
C ALA A 37 -13.44 19.25 15.87
N THR A 38 -13.65 19.09 14.56
CA THR A 38 -12.91 18.13 13.74
C THR A 38 -12.00 18.86 12.75
N SER A 39 -10.72 18.46 12.71
CA SER A 39 -9.75 18.97 11.74
C SER A 39 -9.66 18.03 10.53
N ARG A 40 -9.49 18.58 9.32
CA ARG A 40 -9.22 17.78 8.12
C ARG A 40 -7.81 17.18 8.16
N PRO A 41 -7.63 15.90 7.76
CA PRO A 41 -6.31 15.28 7.73
C PRO A 41 -5.42 15.93 6.66
N GLU A 42 -4.13 16.02 6.98
CA GLU A 42 -3.08 16.43 6.04
C GLU A 42 -2.06 15.29 5.91
N PHE A 43 -1.75 14.92 4.66
CA PHE A 43 -0.71 13.94 4.40
C PHE A 43 0.66 14.64 4.39
N THR A 44 1.47 14.37 5.41
CA THR A 44 2.81 14.95 5.57
C THR A 44 3.93 14.00 5.15
N ALA A 45 3.62 12.72 4.97
CA ALA A 45 4.58 11.71 4.55
C ALA A 45 4.57 11.51 3.04
N ASP A 46 5.77 11.41 2.44
CA ASP A 46 5.94 11.03 1.04
C ASP A 46 5.61 9.54 0.87
N THR A 47 4.36 9.25 0.48
CA THR A 47 3.90 7.87 0.29
C THR A 47 3.34 7.64 -1.10
N VAL A 48 3.49 6.41 -1.60
CA VAL A 48 2.89 5.93 -2.84
C VAL A 48 2.22 4.59 -2.58
N LYS A 49 0.97 4.47 -3.01
CA LYS A 49 0.19 3.23 -2.94
C LYS A 49 0.44 2.36 -4.17
N TYR A 50 0.60 1.07 -3.93
CA TYR A 50 0.77 0.03 -4.92
C TYR A 50 -0.25 -1.07 -4.70
N ASP A 51 -0.77 -1.65 -5.78
CA ASP A 51 -1.59 -2.87 -5.71
C ASP A 51 -0.98 -3.97 -6.59
N THR A 52 -1.66 -5.10 -6.71
CA THR A 52 -1.18 -6.25 -7.51
C THR A 52 -1.06 -5.98 -9.01
N ARG A 53 -1.55 -4.83 -9.51
CA ARG A 53 -1.38 -4.40 -10.91
C ARG A 53 -0.17 -3.49 -11.08
N THR A 54 0.16 -2.69 -10.07
CA THR A 54 1.30 -1.75 -10.10
C THR A 54 2.54 -2.27 -9.40
N MET A 55 2.44 -3.40 -8.69
CA MET A 55 3.54 -4.06 -8.00
C MET A 55 3.54 -5.56 -8.24
N THR A 56 4.73 -6.14 -8.32
CA THR A 56 4.94 -7.59 -8.37
C THR A 56 6.08 -7.96 -7.45
N LEU A 57 5.80 -8.81 -6.46
CA LEU A 57 6.80 -9.43 -5.60
C LEU A 57 7.27 -10.73 -6.28
N PHE A 58 8.58 -10.97 -6.29
CA PHE A 58 9.19 -12.17 -6.86
C PHE A 58 9.83 -13.01 -5.76
N ASP A 59 9.89 -14.32 -6.00
CA ASP A 59 10.46 -15.30 -5.07
C ASP A 59 11.98 -15.14 -4.88
N ASP A 60 12.65 -14.34 -5.73
CA ASP A 60 14.07 -14.02 -5.60
C ASP A 60 14.34 -12.82 -4.67
N GLY A 61 13.37 -12.44 -3.84
CA GLY A 61 13.50 -11.33 -2.88
C GLY A 61 13.51 -9.96 -3.55
N THR A 62 13.06 -9.85 -4.80
CA THR A 62 12.94 -8.57 -5.50
C THR A 62 11.50 -8.13 -5.67
N VAL A 63 11.30 -6.82 -5.80
CA VAL A 63 10.01 -6.22 -6.09
C VAL A 63 10.11 -5.38 -7.35
N SER A 64 9.14 -5.54 -8.26
CA SER A 64 8.95 -4.61 -9.37
C SER A 64 7.84 -3.62 -9.05
N LEU A 65 8.12 -2.34 -9.26
CA LEU A 65 7.21 -1.22 -9.00
C LEU A 65 7.01 -0.41 -10.28
N SER A 66 5.75 -0.13 -10.63
CA SER A 66 5.43 0.82 -11.68
C SER A 66 5.78 2.25 -11.25
N THR A 67 6.36 3.03 -12.16
CA THR A 67 6.62 4.46 -11.95
C THR A 67 5.85 5.30 -12.98
N VAL A 68 6.11 6.61 -13.04
CA VAL A 68 5.52 7.51 -14.04
C VAL A 68 6.05 7.28 -15.45
N GLY A 69 7.24 6.70 -15.60
CA GLY A 69 7.84 6.42 -16.92
C GLY A 69 7.73 4.95 -17.26
N ASP A 70 8.39 4.13 -16.45
CA ASP A 70 8.51 2.69 -16.67
C ASP A 70 8.46 1.92 -15.34
N ARG A 71 8.64 0.61 -15.38
CA ARG A 71 8.81 -0.19 -14.16
C ARG A 71 10.27 -0.21 -13.72
N ILE A 72 10.48 -0.16 -12.41
CA ILE A 72 11.77 -0.47 -11.79
C ILE A 72 11.70 -1.84 -11.12
N ARG A 73 12.85 -2.49 -10.94
CA ARG A 73 13.02 -3.71 -10.15
C ARG A 73 14.09 -3.46 -9.09
N CYS A 74 13.79 -3.76 -7.84
CA CYS A 74 14.63 -3.46 -6.70
C CYS A 74 14.74 -4.69 -5.79
N GLU A 75 15.89 -4.88 -5.16
CA GLU A 75 16.09 -5.87 -4.11
C GLU A 75 15.42 -5.41 -2.81
N LEU A 76 14.80 -6.35 -2.10
CA LEU A 76 14.30 -6.10 -0.75
C LEU A 76 15.44 -6.32 0.25
N VAL A 77 15.65 -5.33 1.11
CA VAL A 77 16.55 -5.47 2.26
C VAL A 77 15.78 -6.21 3.36
N LEU A 78 15.87 -7.53 3.33
CA LEU A 78 15.26 -8.42 4.33
C LEU A 78 16.28 -8.76 5.43
N PRO A 79 15.83 -9.11 6.65
CA PRO A 79 16.73 -9.59 7.70
C PRO A 79 17.40 -10.92 7.32
N ASP A 80 18.62 -11.17 7.83
CA ASP A 80 19.35 -12.42 7.56
C ASP A 80 18.70 -13.67 8.15
N ASP A 81 17.79 -13.51 9.13
CA ASP A 81 17.07 -14.64 9.73
C ASP A 81 15.93 -15.09 8.84
N GLU A 82 16.18 -16.13 8.04
CA GLU A 82 15.21 -16.79 7.16
C GLU A 82 14.02 -17.41 7.90
N ASN A 83 14.10 -17.60 9.22
CA ASN A 83 12.96 -18.03 10.05
C ASN A 83 12.21 -16.85 10.70
N GLY A 84 12.62 -15.62 10.37
CA GLY A 84 12.04 -14.38 10.86
C GLY A 84 10.59 -14.18 10.41
N TYR A 85 9.90 -13.23 11.06
CA TYR A 85 8.48 -12.97 10.82
C TYR A 85 8.15 -12.61 9.38
N GLN A 86 9.05 -11.92 8.67
CA GLN A 86 8.84 -11.51 7.28
C GLN A 86 8.66 -12.72 6.36
N TYR A 87 9.53 -13.72 6.50
CA TYR A 87 9.53 -14.94 5.68
C TYR A 87 8.28 -15.80 5.88
N GLN A 88 7.66 -15.74 7.07
CA GLN A 88 6.38 -16.42 7.34
C GLN A 88 5.22 -15.92 6.44
N TYR A 89 5.33 -14.71 5.88
CA TYR A 89 4.36 -14.17 4.93
C TYR A 89 4.86 -14.28 3.49
N LEU A 90 6.14 -14.01 3.24
CA LEU A 90 6.73 -14.01 1.90
C LEU A 90 6.76 -15.41 1.28
N ASP A 91 7.13 -16.42 2.06
CA ASP A 91 7.33 -17.79 1.57
C ASP A 91 6.07 -18.67 1.70
N SER A 92 4.98 -18.09 2.20
CA SER A 92 3.76 -18.82 2.50
C SER A 92 2.68 -18.57 1.46
N GLU A 93 2.30 -19.63 0.74
CA GLU A 93 1.12 -19.63 -0.16
C GLU A 93 -0.21 -19.37 0.57
N ALA A 94 -0.23 -19.44 1.91
CA ALA A 94 -1.40 -19.13 2.73
C ALA A 94 -1.71 -17.62 2.82
N TRP A 95 -0.89 -16.76 2.21
CA TRP A 95 -1.08 -15.31 2.18
C TRP A 95 -1.04 -14.80 0.74
N GLU A 96 -1.95 -13.89 0.42
CA GLU A 96 -1.93 -13.15 -0.83
C GLU A 96 -1.43 -11.73 -0.56
N ILE A 97 -0.52 -11.26 -1.40
CA ILE A 97 -0.10 -9.87 -1.41
C ILE A 97 -1.24 -8.96 -1.87
N THR A 98 -1.37 -7.80 -1.24
CA THR A 98 -2.43 -6.81 -1.48
C THR A 98 -1.84 -5.41 -1.61
N GLU A 99 -2.70 -4.39 -1.42
CA GLU A 99 -2.26 -3.01 -1.44
C GLU A 99 -1.11 -2.78 -0.45
N SER A 100 -0.02 -2.24 -0.97
CA SER A 100 1.21 -1.98 -0.25
C SER A 100 1.55 -0.50 -0.35
N THR A 101 2.28 0.01 0.64
CA THR A 101 2.60 1.45 0.72
C THR A 101 4.10 1.63 0.71
N LEU A 102 4.63 2.30 -0.30
CA LEU A 102 6.00 2.77 -0.31
C LEU A 102 6.06 4.11 0.43
N SER A 103 6.97 4.26 1.38
CA SER A 103 7.25 5.51 2.08
C SER A 103 8.70 5.93 1.86
N ARG A 104 8.93 7.23 1.69
CA ARG A 104 10.28 7.81 1.67
C ARG A 104 10.55 8.47 3.01
N ARG A 105 11.64 8.08 3.66
CA ARG A 105 12.05 8.56 4.98
C ARG A 105 13.56 8.51 5.09
N ASP A 106 14.18 9.53 5.69
CA ASP A 106 15.62 9.56 6.01
C ASP A 106 16.53 9.23 4.80
N GLY A 107 16.12 9.62 3.59
CA GLY A 107 16.83 9.32 2.34
C GLY A 107 16.67 7.88 1.82
N GLY A 108 15.96 7.02 2.56
CA GLY A 108 15.64 5.65 2.18
C GLY A 108 14.20 5.47 1.70
N TYR A 109 13.96 4.28 1.13
CA TYR A 109 12.65 3.84 0.67
C TYR A 109 12.25 2.59 1.45
N TYR A 110 11.05 2.60 2.03
CA TYR A 110 10.52 1.51 2.84
C TYR A 110 9.18 1.09 2.26
N ILE A 111 9.06 -0.19 1.93
CA ILE A 111 7.80 -0.74 1.45
C ILE A 111 7.10 -1.52 2.55
N HIS A 112 5.89 -1.09 2.87
CA HIS A 112 4.99 -1.77 3.79
C HIS A 112 4.11 -2.70 2.96
N LEU A 113 4.45 -4.00 2.96
CA LEU A 113 3.74 -5.01 2.21
C LEU A 113 2.42 -5.38 2.90
N GLY A 114 1.31 -5.24 2.17
CA GLY A 114 0.00 -5.69 2.62
C GLY A 114 -0.21 -7.16 2.29
N PHE A 115 -0.70 -7.93 3.25
CA PHE A 115 -1.09 -9.33 3.06
C PHE A 115 -2.52 -9.56 3.53
N ARG A 116 -3.21 -10.50 2.89
CA ARG A 116 -4.49 -11.04 3.36
C ARG A 116 -4.48 -12.56 3.25
N LYS A 117 -5.24 -13.23 4.11
CA LYS A 117 -5.53 -14.66 3.89
C LYS A 117 -6.40 -14.80 2.63
N PRO A 118 -6.15 -15.79 1.76
CA PRO A 118 -7.12 -16.21 0.76
C PRO A 118 -8.46 -16.45 1.46
N LYS A 119 -9.56 -16.00 0.84
CA LYS A 119 -10.88 -16.39 1.34
C LYS A 119 -10.91 -17.93 1.36
N PRO A 120 -11.22 -18.58 2.51
CA PRO A 120 -11.38 -20.02 2.52
C PRO A 120 -12.41 -20.37 1.44
N LYS A 121 -12.06 -21.34 0.58
CA LYS A 121 -13.03 -21.85 -0.41
C LYS A 121 -14.26 -22.31 0.38
N ASN A 122 -15.44 -21.81 -0.01
CA ASN A 122 -16.69 -22.35 0.55
C ASN A 122 -16.63 -23.87 0.40
N ARG A 123 -16.89 -24.59 1.50
CA ARG A 123 -17.12 -26.03 1.39
C ARG A 123 -18.29 -26.22 0.42
N ALA A 124 -18.03 -26.96 -0.66
CA ALA A 124 -19.03 -27.37 -1.64
C ALA A 124 -20.11 -28.23 -0.96
#